data_AF-A0A7J3HMV7-F1
#
_entry.id   AF-A0A7J3HMV7-F1
#
_cell.length_a   1.000
_cell.length_b   1.000
_cell.length_c   1.000
_cell.angle_alpha   90.00
_cell.angle_beta   90.00
_cell.angle_gamma   90.00
#
_symmetry.space_group_name_H-M   'P 1'
#
loop_
_entity.id
_entity.type
_entity.pdbx_description
1 polymer ?
#
loop_
_entity_poly.entity_id
_entity_poly.type
_entity_poly.pdbx_seq_one_letter_code
_entity_poly.pdbx_strand_id
1 'polypeptide(L)'
;KIIRAEASKYPGKEQLAMLAYAEALEIVPKTLAENSGLDPVDIMSSLRNKHAEDGMTFGINIFTGKVEDMYSLGVIEPIRVKAQALKSSFEATAMILRIDDVIAASKKKEEKKPSPGGETPELD
;
A
#
# COMPACT_ATOMS: atom_id res chain seq x y z
N LYS A 1 -5.23 14.90 7.26
CA LYS A 1 -6.24 15.80 7.90
C LYS A 1 -7.60 15.76 7.19
N ILE A 2 -7.67 16.11 5.90
CA ILE A 2 -8.93 16.29 5.15
C ILE A 2 -9.87 15.07 5.23
N ILE A 3 -9.37 13.88 4.87
CA ILE A 3 -10.20 12.66 4.83
C ILE A 3 -10.76 12.30 6.22
N ARG A 4 -9.96 12.46 7.29
CA ARG A 4 -10.42 12.20 8.66
C ARG A 4 -11.53 13.16 9.09
N ALA A 5 -11.43 14.43 8.70
CA ALA A 5 -12.49 15.40 8.95
C ALA A 5 -13.76 15.05 8.17
N GLU A 6 -13.61 14.67 6.89
CA GLU A 6 -14.74 14.28 6.05
C GLU A 6 -15.44 13.00 6.54
N ALA A 7 -14.67 12.03 7.07
CA ALA A 7 -15.19 10.78 7.60
C ALA A 7 -16.25 10.99 8.69
N SER A 8 -16.13 12.05 9.51
CA SER A 8 -17.10 12.35 10.57
C SER A 8 -18.53 12.59 10.09
N LYS A 9 -18.72 12.89 8.80
CA LYS A 9 -20.03 13.13 8.19
C LYS A 9 -20.76 11.85 7.80
N TYR A 10 -20.07 10.72 7.73
CA TYR A 10 -20.64 9.43 7.33
C TYR A 10 -20.67 8.50 8.55
N PRO A 11 -21.85 8.18 9.11
CA PRO A 11 -21.92 7.25 10.23
C PRO A 11 -21.76 5.81 9.76
N GLY A 12 -21.18 4.95 10.60
CA GLY A 12 -21.15 3.50 10.37
C GLY A 12 -19.82 2.98 9.83
N LYS A 13 -19.89 1.95 8.97
CA LYS A 13 -18.70 1.21 8.49
C LYS A 13 -17.85 2.05 7.53
N GLU A 14 -18.51 2.93 6.80
CA GLU A 14 -17.92 3.89 5.86
C GLU A 14 -16.94 4.81 6.56
N GLN A 15 -17.28 5.28 7.77
CA GLN A 15 -16.38 6.08 8.60
C GLN A 15 -15.07 5.34 8.85
N LEU A 16 -15.16 4.08 9.27
CA LEU A 16 -14.00 3.26 9.62
C LEU A 16 -13.13 3.01 8.38
N ALA A 17 -13.74 2.75 7.22
CA ALA A 17 -13.02 2.59 5.97
C ALA A 17 -12.29 3.89 5.56
N MET A 18 -12.92 5.05 5.72
CA MET A 18 -12.28 6.34 5.43
C MET A 18 -11.13 6.65 6.38
N LEU A 19 -11.26 6.31 7.66
CA LEU A 19 -10.17 6.47 8.64
C LEU A 19 -8.99 5.55 8.32
N ALA A 20 -9.25 4.29 7.98
CA ALA A 20 -8.23 3.34 7.54
C ALA A 20 -7.54 3.80 6.25
N TYR A 21 -8.29 4.35 5.29
CA TYR A 21 -7.71 4.93 4.07
C TYR A 21 -6.83 6.15 4.38
N ALA A 22 -7.26 7.03 5.29
CA ALA A 22 -6.46 8.17 5.71
C ALA A 22 -5.16 7.76 6.39
N GLU A 23 -5.17 6.68 7.16
CA GLU A 23 -3.97 6.09 7.76
C GLU A 23 -3.07 5.42 6.71
N ALA A 24 -3.64 4.70 5.74
CA ALA A 24 -2.87 4.09 4.66
C ALA A 24 -2.07 5.10 3.84
N LEU A 25 -2.61 6.31 3.59
CA LEU A 25 -1.87 7.38 2.89
C LEU A 25 -0.63 7.86 3.63
N GLU A 26 -0.59 7.70 4.96
CA GLU A 26 0.57 8.10 5.76
C GLU A 26 1.76 7.14 5.64
N ILE A 27 1.60 6.00 4.95
CA ILE A 27 2.72 5.10 4.67
C ILE A 27 3.81 5.80 3.86
N VAL A 28 3.45 6.70 2.94
CA VAL A 28 4.42 7.37 2.05
C VAL A 28 5.43 8.22 2.86
N PRO A 29 5.00 9.18 3.70
CA PRO A 29 5.92 9.94 4.53
C PRO A 29 6.59 9.09 5.61
N LYS A 30 5.91 8.07 6.15
CA LYS A 30 6.51 7.15 7.13
C LYS A 30 7.67 6.37 6.54
N THR A 31 7.48 5.76 5.38
CA THR A 31 8.53 5.03 4.65
C THR A 31 9.66 5.97 4.22
N LEU A 32 9.37 7.22 3.86
CA LEU A 32 10.41 8.22 3.60
C LEU A 32 11.27 8.48 4.84
N ALA A 33 10.65 8.65 6.01
CA ALA A 33 11.37 8.84 7.27
C ALA A 33 12.25 7.62 7.61
N GLU A 34 11.68 6.41 7.52
CA GLU A 34 12.40 5.15 7.75
C GLU A 34 13.62 5.02 6.83
N ASN A 35 13.44 5.23 5.52
CA ASN A 35 14.51 5.16 4.54
C ASN A 35 15.58 6.24 4.73
N SER A 36 15.23 7.34 5.41
CA SER A 36 16.15 8.44 5.72
C SER A 36 16.84 8.27 7.08
N GLY A 37 16.59 7.16 7.80
CA GLY A 37 17.16 6.90 9.11
C GLY A 37 16.61 7.81 10.22
N LEU A 38 15.45 8.44 10.00
CA LEU A 38 14.78 9.29 10.99
C LEU A 38 13.83 8.45 11.85
N ASP A 39 13.51 8.92 13.06
CA ASP A 39 12.44 8.31 13.88
C ASP A 39 11.07 8.60 13.23
N PRO A 40 10.36 7.57 12.73
CA PRO A 40 9.09 7.77 12.06
C PRO A 40 7.99 8.28 13.00
N VAL A 41 8.03 7.95 14.29
CA VAL A 41 7.02 8.38 15.26
C VAL A 41 7.13 9.90 15.47
N ASP A 42 8.34 10.37 15.74
CA ASP A 42 8.60 11.79 16.01
C ASP A 42 8.35 12.67 14.77
N ILE A 43 8.81 12.21 13.60
CA ILE A 43 8.60 12.93 12.35
C ILE A 43 7.13 12.97 11.95
N MET A 44 6.40 11.86 12.07
CA MET A 44 4.97 11.84 11.72
C MET A 44 4.15 12.71 12.69
N SER A 45 4.51 12.72 13.98
CA SER A 45 3.89 13.62 14.96
C SER A 45 4.11 15.08 14.59
N SER A 46 5.37 15.46 14.34
CA SER A 46 5.75 16.81 13.93
C SER A 46 5.05 17.25 12.63
N LEU A 47 4.98 16.34 11.65
CA LEU A 47 4.34 16.59 10.36
C LEU A 47 2.84 16.84 10.50
N ARG A 48 2.15 16.02 11.32
CA ARG A 48 0.72 16.20 11.60
C ARG A 48 0.45 17.52 12.31
N ASN A 49 1.29 17.91 13.26
CA ASN A 49 1.16 19.19 13.97
C ASN A 49 1.32 20.37 12.99
N LYS A 50 2.35 20.36 12.15
CA LYS A 50 2.54 21.40 11.12
C LYS A 50 1.42 21.46 10.10
N HIS A 51 0.88 20.32 9.68
CA HIS A 51 -0.30 20.27 8.80
C HIS A 51 -1.59 20.75 9.50
N ALA A 52 -1.64 20.70 10.83
CA ALA A 52 -2.78 21.21 11.58
C ALA A 52 -2.76 22.74 11.66
N GLU A 53 -1.58 23.33 11.88
CA GLU A 53 -1.34 24.75 12.14
C GLU A 53 -1.05 25.56 10.86
N ASP A 54 -0.03 25.17 10.10
CA ASP A 54 0.66 26.02 9.12
C ASP A 54 0.32 25.68 7.65
N GLY A 55 -0.40 24.58 7.40
CA GLY A 55 -0.96 24.27 6.09
C GLY A 55 -0.39 23.03 5.39
N MET A 56 -0.74 22.86 4.11
CA MET A 56 -0.58 21.60 3.38
C MET A 56 0.78 21.41 2.70
N THR A 57 1.62 22.46 2.68
CA THR A 57 2.89 22.46 1.94
C THR A 57 4.06 21.90 2.74
N PHE A 58 3.87 21.61 4.03
CA PHE A 58 4.91 21.03 4.88
C PHE A 58 5.19 19.57 4.51
N GLY A 59 6.47 19.19 4.54
CA GLY A 59 6.94 17.85 4.24
C GLY A 59 8.20 17.52 5.03
N ILE A 60 8.76 16.34 4.78
CA ILE A 60 9.96 15.86 5.45
C ILE A 60 11.17 16.29 4.62
N ASN A 61 11.98 17.20 5.15
CA ASN A 61 13.29 17.48 4.58
C ASN A 61 14.30 16.45 5.11
N ILE A 62 14.71 15.54 4.24
CA ILE A 62 15.63 14.44 4.58
C ILE A 62 17.07 14.91 4.84
N PHE A 63 17.45 16.07 4.33
CA PHE A 63 18.80 16.61 4.53
C PHE A 63 18.96 17.26 5.91
N THR A 64 17.90 17.87 6.42
CA THR A 64 17.89 18.51 7.75
C THR A 64 17.29 17.60 8.83
N GLY A 65 16.57 16.55 8.43
CA GLY A 65 15.82 15.66 9.33
C GLY A 65 14.62 16.35 9.98
N LYS A 66 14.09 17.42 9.38
CA LYS A 66 13.04 18.26 9.97
C LYS A 66 11.83 18.38 9.06
N VAL A 67 10.71 18.79 9.64
CA VAL A 67 9.50 19.17 8.91
C VAL A 67 9.60 20.63 8.52
N GLU A 68 9.58 20.90 7.21
CA GLU A 68 9.78 22.22 6.64
C GLU A 68 8.79 22.46 5.50
N ASP A 69 8.61 23.71 5.07
CA ASP A 69 7.74 24.05 3.96
C ASP A 69 8.41 23.66 2.62
N MET A 70 7.87 22.64 1.96
CA MET A 70 8.41 22.11 0.71
C MET A 70 8.28 23.11 -0.44
N TYR A 71 7.25 23.97 -0.41
CA TYR A 71 7.06 24.98 -1.45
C TYR A 71 8.16 26.04 -1.39
N SER A 72 8.44 26.55 -0.19
CA SER A 72 9.54 27.49 0.05
C SER A 72 10.92 26.90 -0.29
N LEU A 73 11.10 25.59 -0.12
CA LEU A 73 12.31 24.87 -0.51
C LEU A 73 12.38 24.51 -2.01
N GLY A 74 11.36 24.85 -2.80
CA GLY A 74 11.30 24.54 -4.24
C GLY A 74 11.08 23.06 -4.56
N VAL A 75 10.66 22.25 -3.58
CA VAL A 75 10.33 20.83 -3.76
C VAL A 75 8.88 20.73 -4.23
N ILE A 76 8.69 20.69 -5.55
CA ILE A 76 7.38 20.71 -6.20
C ILE A 76 7.19 19.44 -7.01
N GLU A 77 5.98 18.88 -6.96
CA GLU A 77 5.61 17.74 -7.77
C GLU A 77 4.47 18.06 -8.76
N PRO A 78 4.49 17.52 -9.98
CA PRO A 78 3.38 17.68 -10.92
C PRO A 78 2.11 17.00 -10.40
N ILE A 79 1.00 17.74 -10.38
CA ILE A 79 -0.32 17.22 -9.95
C ILE A 79 -0.73 15.94 -10.68
N ARG A 80 -0.38 15.84 -11.98
CA ARG A 80 -0.70 14.67 -12.80
C ARG A 80 -0.06 13.39 -12.26
N VAL A 81 1.15 13.47 -11.70
CA VAL A 81 1.85 12.32 -11.14
C VAL A 81 1.15 11.83 -9.87
N LYS A 82 0.87 12.73 -8.92
CA LYS A 82 0.15 12.39 -7.68
C LYS A 82 -1.26 11.85 -7.96
N ALA A 83 -2.00 12.50 -8.87
CA ALA A 83 -3.34 12.07 -9.24
C ALA A 83 -3.35 10.67 -9.88
N GLN A 84 -2.43 10.40 -10.80
CA GLN A 84 -2.33 9.09 -11.42
C GLN A 84 -1.90 8.01 -10.43
N ALA A 85 -0.96 8.30 -9.53
CA ALA A 85 -0.52 7.35 -8.51
C ALA A 85 -1.68 6.92 -7.59
N LEU A 86 -2.49 7.88 -7.12
CA LEU A 86 -3.67 7.61 -6.29
C LEU A 86 -4.76 6.85 -7.07
N LYS A 87 -4.99 7.21 -8.33
CA LYS A 87 -5.97 6.53 -9.17
C LYS A 87 -5.59 5.06 -9.41
N SER A 88 -4.34 4.83 -9.83
CA SER A 88 -3.84 3.49 -10.12
C SER A 88 -3.77 2.61 -8.87
N SER A 89 -3.37 3.16 -7.71
CA SER A 89 -3.37 2.39 -6.47
C SER A 89 -4.78 1.98 -6.07
N PHE A 90 -5.76 2.87 -6.20
CA PHE A 90 -7.16 2.57 -5.91
C PHE A 90 -7.73 1.50 -6.86
N GLU A 91 -7.47 1.60 -8.17
CA GLU A 91 -7.90 0.60 -9.15
C GLU A 91 -7.30 -0.79 -8.84
N ALA A 92 -6.00 -0.84 -8.50
CA ALA A 92 -5.33 -2.08 -8.12
C ALA A 92 -5.91 -2.68 -6.83
N THR A 93 -6.10 -1.87 -5.79
CA THR A 93 -6.70 -2.34 -4.52
C THR A 93 -8.13 -2.83 -4.75
N ALA A 94 -8.93 -2.12 -5.54
CA ALA A 94 -10.30 -2.51 -5.86
C ALA A 94 -10.35 -3.83 -6.64
N MET A 95 -9.39 -4.10 -7.53
CA MET A 95 -9.30 -5.40 -8.21
C MET A 95 -9.03 -6.52 -7.21
N ILE A 96 -8.08 -6.34 -6.29
CA ILE A 96 -7.73 -7.35 -5.27
C ILE A 96 -8.91 -7.61 -4.33
N LEU A 97 -9.56 -6.56 -3.82
CA LEU A 97 -10.68 -6.68 -2.86
C LEU A 97 -11.93 -7.33 -3.45
N ARG A 98 -12.07 -7.39 -4.78
CA ARG A 98 -13.20 -8.05 -5.46
C ARG A 98 -12.99 -9.57 -5.64
N ILE A 99 -11.80 -10.07 -5.37
CA ILE A 99 -11.52 -11.51 -5.50
C ILE A 99 -12.04 -12.20 -4.25
N ASP A 100 -13.10 -12.98 -4.41
CA ASP A 100 -13.70 -13.74 -3.30
C ASP A 100 -12.96 -15.06 -3.02
N ASP A 101 -12.41 -15.72 -4.05
CA ASP A 101 -11.67 -16.98 -3.92
C ASP A 101 -10.66 -17.20 -5.06
N VAL A 102 -9.61 -17.99 -4.78
CA VAL A 102 -8.56 -18.38 -5.74
C VAL A 102 -8.57 -19.89 -5.92
N ILE A 103 -9.10 -20.36 -7.05
CA ILE A 103 -9.09 -21.78 -7.40
C ILE A 103 -7.75 -22.14 -8.06
N ALA A 104 -6.85 -22.77 -7.29
CA ALA A 104 -5.62 -23.32 -7.82
C ALA A 104 -5.88 -24.65 -8.55
N ALA A 105 -5.68 -24.68 -9.87
CA ALA A 105 -5.69 -25.93 -10.62
C ALA A 105 -4.44 -26.75 -10.29
N SER A 106 -4.59 -27.90 -9.64
CA SER A 106 -3.52 -28.87 -9.48
C SER A 106 -3.35 -29.69 -10.76
N LYS A 107 -2.10 -30.00 -11.15
CA LYS A 107 -1.84 -30.91 -12.27
C LYS A 107 -2.51 -32.25 -11.98
N LYS A 108 -3.36 -32.72 -12.91
CA LYS A 108 -3.85 -34.11 -12.90
C LYS A 108 -2.64 -35.03 -12.78
N LYS A 109 -2.63 -35.91 -11.77
CA LYS A 109 -1.66 -37.01 -11.73
C LYS A 109 -1.83 -37.78 -13.03
N GLU A 110 -0.77 -37.85 -13.84
CA GLU A 110 -0.72 -38.79 -14.95
C GLU A 110 -0.90 -40.18 -14.35
N GLU A 111 -2.00 -40.85 -14.69
CA GLU A 111 -2.16 -42.27 -14.39
C GLU A 111 -0.99 -42.99 -15.05
N LYS A 112 -0.12 -43.60 -14.24
CA LYS A 112 0.92 -44.49 -14.74
C LYS A 112 0.22 -45.56 -15.57
N LYS A 113 0.35 -45.50 -16.89
CA LYS A 113 -0.02 -46.61 -17.77
C LYS A 113 0.70 -47.86 -17.24
N PRO A 114 0.01 -49.00 -17.07
CA PRO A 114 0.68 -50.21 -16.63
C PRO A 114 1.78 -50.55 -17.64
N SER A 115 3.03 -50.67 -17.16
CA SER A 115 4.13 -51.18 -17.98
C SER A 115 3.74 -52.59 -18.46
N PRO A 116 3.96 -52.94 -19.74
CA PRO A 116 3.74 -54.30 -20.19
C PRO A 116 4.69 -55.22 -19.41
N GLY A 117 4.10 -56.21 -18.73
CA GLY A 117 4.82 -57.18 -17.92
C GLY A 117 5.87 -57.90 -18.77
N GLY A 118 7.09 -57.96 -18.25
CA GLY A 118 8.08 -58.90 -18.73
C GLY A 118 7.66 -60.30 -18.30
N GLU A 119 7.13 -61.08 -19.23
CA GLU A 119 7.04 -62.52 -19.08
C GLU A 119 8.47 -63.09 -19.19
N THR A 120 9.06 -63.46 -18.05
CA THR A 120 10.10 -64.48 -18.01
C THR A 120 9.41 -65.84 -18.15
N PRO A 121 9.72 -66.68 -19.15
CA PRO A 121 9.22 -68.05 -19.18
C PRO A 121 9.96 -68.87 -18.13
N GLU A 122 9.23 -69.46 -17.18
CA GLU A 122 9.73 -70.54 -16.32
C GLU A 122 9.71 -71.87 -17.10
N LEU A 123 10.91 -72.45 -17.20
CA LEU A 123 11.29 -73.86 -16.98
C LEU A 123 10.73 -74.98 -17.87
N ASP A 124 11.65 -75.70 -18.52
CA ASP A 124 12.02 -77.08 -18.14
C ASP A 124 13.54 -77.29 -18.30
#